data_AF-A0A2Z2HS25-F1
#
_entry.id   AF-A0A2Z2HS25-F1
#
_cell.length_a   1.000
_cell.length_b   1.000
_cell.length_c   1.000
_cell.angle_alpha   90.00
_cell.angle_beta   90.00
_cell.angle_gamma   90.00
#
_symmetry.space_group_name_H-M   'P 1'
#
loop_
_entity.id
_entity.type
_entity.pdbx_description
1 polymer ?
#
loop_
_entity_poly.entity_id
_entity_poly.type
_entity_poly.pdbx_seq_one_letter_code
_entity_poly.pdbx_strand_id
1 'polypeptide(L)'
;MSQSTTSTPPKATDSLGRFDVETPEGSGTVEVAGTPTNRARIDVELESGRRWIFGVNDDVAALVLVLNENGARVDPELPSWIEPVIQQTGLEGVES
;
A
#
# COMPACT_ATOMS: atom_id res chain seq x y z
N MET A 1 -11.06 -23.55 -32.61
CA MET A 1 -9.60 -23.36 -32.48
C MET A 1 -9.35 -21.91 -32.85
N SER A 2 -8.75 -21.03 -32.05
CA SER A 2 -7.67 -21.24 -31.07
C SER A 2 -7.79 -20.23 -29.92
N GLN A 3 -7.46 -20.69 -28.71
CA GLN A 3 -7.27 -19.87 -27.53
C GLN A 3 -5.97 -19.07 -27.67
N SER A 4 -5.94 -17.85 -27.15
CA SER A 4 -4.71 -17.15 -26.84
C SER A 4 -4.86 -16.55 -25.45
N THR A 5 -4.69 -17.43 -24.46
CA THR A 5 -4.43 -17.07 -23.07
C THR A 5 -2.99 -16.57 -23.01
N THR A 6 -2.80 -15.26 -23.05
CA THR A 6 -1.50 -14.69 -22.68
C THR A 6 -1.43 -14.68 -21.16
N SER A 7 -0.85 -15.74 -20.60
CA SER A 7 -0.46 -15.83 -19.20
C SER A 7 0.54 -14.73 -18.88
N THR A 8 0.09 -13.68 -18.20
CA THR A 8 0.98 -12.80 -17.44
C THR A 8 1.54 -13.62 -16.28
N PRO A 9 2.87 -13.70 -16.08
CA PRO A 9 3.40 -14.37 -14.90
C PRO A 9 2.92 -13.62 -13.64
N PRO A 10 2.53 -14.31 -12.55
CA PRO A 10 2.34 -13.64 -11.28
C PRO A 10 3.70 -13.04 -10.89
N LYS A 11 3.76 -11.71 -10.78
CA LYS A 11 4.96 -11.03 -10.28
C LYS A 11 5.21 -11.55 -8.86
N ALA A 12 6.46 -11.92 -8.59
CA ALA A 12 6.88 -12.74 -7.46
C ALA A 12 6.18 -12.38 -6.13
N THR A 13 5.67 -13.45 -5.53
CA THR A 13 5.14 -13.65 -4.19
C THR A 13 6.02 -13.05 -3.09
N ASP A 14 5.75 -11.80 -2.71
CA ASP A 14 6.10 -11.25 -1.38
C ASP A 14 4.94 -10.43 -0.79
N SER A 15 3.83 -10.30 -1.52
CA SER A 15 2.62 -9.59 -1.10
C SER A 15 1.70 -10.55 -0.34
N LEU A 16 1.54 -10.33 0.96
CA LEU A 16 0.67 -11.12 1.84
C LEU A 16 -0.82 -10.85 1.59
N GLY A 17 -1.12 -9.68 1.04
CA GLY A 17 -2.47 -9.25 0.79
C GLY A 17 -2.50 -8.00 -0.06
N ARG A 18 -3.53 -7.92 -0.89
CA ARG A 18 -3.91 -6.72 -1.62
C ARG A 18 -5.41 -6.55 -1.44
N PHE A 19 -5.86 -5.36 -1.06
CA PHE A 19 -7.28 -5.05 -0.99
C PHE A 19 -7.54 -3.63 -1.49
N ASP A 20 -8.72 -3.44 -2.04
CA ASP A 20 -9.17 -2.14 -2.52
C ASP A 20 -9.78 -1.34 -1.37
N VAL A 21 -9.59 -0.02 -1.43
CA VAL A 21 -10.07 0.91 -0.42
C VAL A 21 -10.73 2.11 -1.09
N GLU A 22 -11.82 2.56 -0.50
CA GLU A 22 -12.47 3.82 -0.85
C GLU A 22 -12.04 4.88 0.17
N THR A 23 -11.46 5.97 -0.31
CA THR A 23 -10.99 7.08 0.52
C THR A 23 -11.69 8.39 0.11
N PRO A 24 -11.68 9.43 0.96
CA PRO A 24 -12.18 10.75 0.57
C PRO A 24 -11.50 11.34 -0.67
N GLU A 25 -10.29 10.89 -1.01
CA GLU A 25 -9.51 11.36 -2.17
C GLU A 25 -9.66 10.46 -3.39
N GLY A 26 -10.42 9.37 -3.28
CA GLY A 26 -10.72 8.44 -4.37
C GLY A 26 -10.47 6.97 -4.00
N SER A 27 -10.69 6.11 -4.99
CA SER A 27 -10.41 4.68 -4.91
C SER A 27 -8.91 4.41 -4.93
N GLY A 28 -8.49 3.36 -4.24
CA GLY A 28 -7.10 2.94 -4.21
C GLY A 28 -6.93 1.48 -3.82
N THR A 29 -5.67 1.09 -3.71
CA THR A 29 -5.25 -0.23 -3.31
C THR A 29 -4.27 -0.11 -2.14
N VAL A 30 -4.41 -1.01 -1.18
CA VAL A 30 -3.37 -1.31 -0.19
C VAL A 30 -2.69 -2.62 -0.56
N GLU A 31 -1.37 -2.60 -0.66
CA GLU A 31 -0.52 -3.78 -0.85
C GLU A 31 0.38 -3.96 0.37
N VAL A 32 0.33 -5.15 0.98
CA VAL A 32 1.13 -5.49 2.16
C VAL A 32 2.21 -6.48 1.76
N ALA A 33 3.47 -6.15 2.02
CA ALA A 33 4.63 -7.01 1.75
C ALA A 33 5.33 -7.49 3.03
N GLY A 34 5.74 -8.77 3.07
CA GLY A 34 6.45 -9.38 4.21
C GLY A 34 6.00 -10.82 4.53
N THR A 35 6.18 -11.26 5.77
CA THR A 35 5.68 -12.56 6.27
C THR A 35 4.46 -12.38 7.18
N PRO A 36 3.58 -13.38 7.34
CA PRO A 36 2.36 -13.26 8.18
C PRO A 36 2.65 -12.85 9.64
N THR A 37 3.86 -13.13 10.14
CA THR A 37 4.33 -12.80 11.49
C THR A 37 5.22 -11.56 11.53
N ASN A 38 5.58 -10.98 10.38
CA ASN A 38 6.47 -9.83 10.29
C ASN A 38 6.21 -9.09 8.97
N ARG A 39 5.29 -8.11 9.01
CA ARG A 39 5.05 -7.20 7.89
C ARG A 39 6.30 -6.34 7.73
N ALA A 40 6.78 -6.18 6.51
CA ALA A 40 7.96 -5.36 6.23
C ALA A 40 7.58 -4.00 5.64
N ARG A 41 6.49 -3.96 4.87
CA ARG A 41 6.09 -2.77 4.13
C ARG A 41 4.60 -2.76 3.82
N ILE A 42 4.03 -1.57 3.79
CA ILE A 42 2.69 -1.31 3.28
C ILE A 42 2.77 -0.21 2.23
N ASP A 43 2.19 -0.47 1.07
CA ASP A 43 1.99 0.52 0.00
C ASP A 43 0.51 0.87 -0.10
N VAL A 44 0.18 2.14 -0.01
CA VAL A 44 -1.15 2.67 -0.30
C VAL A 44 -1.06 3.49 -1.57
N GLU A 45 -1.78 3.10 -2.62
CA GLU A 45 -1.76 3.75 -3.93
C GLU A 45 -3.20 4.09 -4.35
N LEU A 46 -3.47 5.37 -4.62
CA LEU A 46 -4.73 5.81 -5.20
C LEU A 46 -4.70 5.65 -6.72
N GLU A 47 -5.87 5.56 -7.35
CA GLU A 47 -5.99 5.51 -8.82
C GLU A 47 -5.42 6.76 -9.51
N SER A 48 -5.35 7.90 -8.81
CA SER A 48 -4.67 9.11 -9.28
C SER A 48 -3.16 8.93 -9.44
N GLY A 49 -2.57 7.87 -8.88
CA GLY A 49 -1.13 7.62 -8.84
C GLY A 49 -0.44 8.19 -7.60
N ARG A 50 -1.17 8.87 -6.71
CA ARG A 50 -0.65 9.28 -5.39
C ARG A 50 -0.35 8.04 -4.55
N ARG A 51 0.84 7.98 -3.94
CA ARG A 51 1.31 6.80 -3.19
C ARG A 51 1.95 7.15 -1.87
N TRP A 52 1.64 6.38 -0.85
CA TRP A 52 2.31 6.38 0.46
C TRP A 52 2.93 5.02 0.72
N ILE A 53 4.17 5.03 1.17
CA ILE A 53 4.96 3.83 1.44
C ILE A 53 5.37 3.86 2.89
N PHE A 54 5.04 2.79 3.60
CA PHE A 54 5.31 2.62 5.02
C PHE A 54 6.25 1.43 5.24
N GLY A 55 7.20 1.60 6.15
CA GLY A 55 7.87 0.48 6.80
C GLY A 55 7.07 0.08 8.04
N VAL A 56 7.10 -1.19 8.42
CA VAL A 56 6.46 -1.64 9.66
C VAL A 56 7.52 -1.93 10.72
N ASN A 57 7.33 -1.41 11.93
CA ASN A 57 8.19 -1.63 13.09
C ASN A 57 7.32 -1.83 14.34
N ASP A 58 7.53 -2.94 15.07
CA ASP A 58 6.80 -3.26 16.31
C ASP A 58 5.28 -2.97 16.23
N ASP A 59 4.62 -3.44 15.17
CA ASP A 59 3.18 -3.27 14.87
C ASP A 59 2.70 -1.84 14.55
N VAL A 60 3.62 -0.92 14.31
CA VAL A 60 3.35 0.46 13.86
C VAL A 60 3.87 0.68 12.45
N ALA A 61 3.09 1.36 11.60
CA ALA A 61 3.51 1.75 10.26
C ALA A 61 4.22 3.11 10.29
N ALA A 62 5.53 3.14 10.05
CA ALA A 62 6.31 4.37 9.93
C ALA A 62 6.34 4.82 8.46
N LEU A 63 5.99 6.08 8.20
CA LEU A 63 6.03 6.66 6.86
C LEU A 63 7.48 6.73 6.34
N VAL A 64 7.73 6.12 5.18
CA VAL A 64 9.05 6.10 4.54
C VAL A 64 9.12 7.10 3.38
N LEU A 65 8.06 7.13 2.56
CA LEU A 65 8.05 7.89 1.31
C LEU A 65 6.63 8.23 0.88
N VAL A 66 6.44 9.46 0.38
CA VAL A 66 5.24 9.88 -0.35
C VAL A 66 5.63 10.25 -1.77
N LEU A 67 4.89 9.73 -2.74
CA LEU A 67 5.02 10.05 -4.16
C LEU A 67 3.75 10.75 -4.63
N ASN A 68 3.91 11.83 -5.41
CA ASN A 68 2.79 12.43 -6.13
C ASN A 68 2.36 11.58 -7.34
N GLU A 69 1.32 12.03 -8.03
CA GLU A 69 0.73 11.39 -9.21
C GLU A 69 1.74 11.17 -10.36
N ASN A 70 2.82 11.94 -10.40
CA ASN A 70 3.89 11.81 -11.39
C ASN A 70 5.04 10.88 -10.93
N GLY A 71 4.91 10.25 -9.77
CA GLY A 71 5.95 9.41 -9.17
C GLY A 71 7.11 10.19 -8.54
N ALA A 72 6.99 11.51 -8.38
CA ALA A 72 8.02 12.33 -7.74
C ALA A 72 7.84 12.35 -6.22
N ARG A 73 8.96 12.27 -5.48
CA ARG A 73 8.97 12.41 -4.02
C ARG A 73 8.48 13.79 -3.63
N VAL A 74 7.56 13.84 -2.69
CA VAL A 74 7.03 15.07 -2.09
C VAL A 74 7.22 15.04 -0.57
N ASP A 75 6.94 16.16 0.07
CA ASP A 75 6.98 16.25 1.52
C ASP A 75 6.02 15.22 2.16
N PRO A 76 6.45 14.60 3.26
CA PRO A 76 5.65 13.61 3.96
C PRO A 76 4.44 14.30 4.59
N GLU A 77 3.28 14.10 3.98
CA GLU A 77 1.98 14.50 4.52
C GLU A 77 1.09 13.26 4.61
N LEU A 78 0.62 12.98 5.83
CA LEU A 78 -0.35 11.91 6.08
C LEU A 78 -1.76 12.50 6.10
N PRO A 79 -2.62 12.11 5.16
CA PRO A 79 -4.03 12.48 5.25
C PRO A 79 -4.69 11.72 6.41
N SER A 80 -5.70 12.34 7.03
CA SER A 80 -6.38 11.82 8.23
C SER A 80 -7.07 10.47 8.02
N TRP A 81 -7.32 10.07 6.77
CA TRP A 81 -7.94 8.79 6.43
C TRP A 81 -6.93 7.63 6.37
N ILE A 82 -5.62 7.88 6.35
CA ILE A 82 -4.61 6.82 6.19
C ILE A 82 -4.57 5.88 7.39
N GLU A 83 -4.63 6.40 8.61
CA GLU A 83 -4.50 5.57 9.81
C GLU A 83 -5.60 4.50 9.90
N PRO A 84 -6.91 4.83 9.71
CA PRO A 84 -7.96 3.83 9.60
C PRO A 84 -7.74 2.79 8.49
N VAL A 85 -7.11 3.18 7.38
CA VAL A 85 -6.78 2.26 6.27
C VAL A 85 -5.66 1.29 6.68
N ILE A 86 -4.61 1.80 7.34
CA ILE A 86 -3.50 0.98 7.82
C ILE A 86 -3.96 0.02 8.93
N GLN A 87 -4.85 0.45 9.83
CA GLN A 87 -5.39 -0.41 10.88
C GLN A 87 -6.17 -1.61 10.34
N GLN A 88 -6.75 -1.53 9.13
CA GLN A 88 -7.38 -2.70 8.46
C GLN A 88 -6.36 -3.80 8.13
N THR A 89 -5.08 -3.45 8.02
CA THR A 89 -4.02 -4.45 7.87
C THR A 89 -3.78 -5.23 9.16
N GLY A 90 -4.25 -4.73 10.31
CA GLY A 90 -4.04 -5.28 11.65
C GLY A 90 -2.83 -4.70 12.37
N LEU A 91 -2.43 -3.47 12.06
CA LEU A 91 -1.42 -2.68 12.79
C LEU A 91 -2.09 -1.78 13.82
N GLU A 92 -1.35 -1.36 14.84
CA GLU A 92 -1.88 -0.53 15.94
C GLU A 92 -2.06 0.94 15.53
N GLY A 93 -1.18 1.45 14.67
CA GLY A 93 -1.22 2.86 14.25
C GLY A 93 -0.22 3.23 13.16
N VAL A 94 -0.07 4.54 12.96
CA VAL A 94 0.82 5.14 11.95
C VAL A 94 1.70 6.21 12.60
N GLU A 95 2.98 6.22 12.25
CA GLU A 95 3.95 7.26 12.60
C GLU A 95 4.40 8.02 11.34
N SER A 96 4.53 9.34 11.47
CA SER A 96 4.94 10.26 10.39
C SER A 96 6.40 10.68 10.50
#